data_AF-F5YBE7-F1
#
_entry.id   AF-F5YBE7-F1
#
_cell.length_a   1.000
_cell.length_b   1.000
_cell.length_c   1.000
_cell.angle_alpha   90.00
_cell.angle_beta   90.00
_cell.angle_gamma   90.00
#
_symmetry.space_group_name_H-M   'P 1'
#
loop_
_entity.id
_entity.type
_entity.pdbx_description
1 polymer ?
#
loop_
_entity_poly.entity_id
_entity_poly.type
_entity_poly.pdbx_seq_one_letter_code
_entity_poly.pdbx_strand_id
1 'polypeptide(L)'
;MAYTVIYEGIIFVEGDFPGAERGAHISCDLSFKIGAQLKSLRDVKNNLASKARSKGANAILDFTYGQKSRWLALDDIAFWGKGCLAVISDEDFKRIEKAGKD
;
A
#
# COMPACT_ATOMS: atom_id res chain seq x y z
N MET A 1 8.78 15.19 -5.81
CA MET A 1 8.30 13.93 -6.42
C MET A 1 7.70 13.10 -5.30
N ALA A 2 6.47 12.60 -5.46
CA ALA A 2 5.95 11.59 -4.55
C ALA A 2 6.82 10.34 -4.67
N TYR A 3 7.15 9.71 -3.54
CA TYR A 3 7.88 8.46 -3.54
C TYR A 3 6.97 7.36 -4.11
N THR A 4 7.50 6.59 -5.07
CA THR A 4 6.78 5.49 -5.73
C THR A 4 7.52 4.19 -5.56
N VAL A 5 6.79 3.12 -5.22
CA VAL A 5 7.32 1.76 -5.12
C VAL A 5 6.40 0.79 -5.82
N ILE A 6 6.97 -0.04 -6.68
CA ILE A 6 6.26 -1.18 -7.25
C ILE A 6 6.40 -2.37 -6.31
N TYR A 7 5.27 -2.94 -5.94
CA TYR A 7 5.23 -4.17 -5.18
C TYR A 7 4.15 -5.06 -5.74
N GLU A 8 4.50 -6.28 -6.16
CA GLU A 8 3.51 -7.28 -6.56
C GLU A 8 2.61 -6.75 -7.71
N GLY A 9 3.19 -6.01 -8.66
CA GLY A 9 2.46 -5.42 -9.80
C GLY A 9 1.52 -4.26 -9.43
N ILE A 10 1.58 -3.75 -8.21
CA ILE A 10 0.82 -2.58 -7.74
C ILE A 10 1.79 -1.44 -7.43
N ILE A 11 1.47 -0.24 -7.89
CA ILE A 11 2.24 0.97 -7.59
C ILE A 11 1.73 1.59 -6.29
N PHE A 12 2.60 1.76 -5.31
CA PHE A 12 2.34 2.49 -4.08
C PHE A 12 2.92 3.89 -4.20
N VAL A 13 2.09 4.92 -4.03
CA VAL A 13 2.47 6.34 -4.12
C VAL A 13 2.19 7.02 -2.78
N GLU A 14 3.18 7.64 -2.14
CA GLU A 14 2.99 8.38 -0.86
C GLU A 14 2.32 9.76 -1.05
N GLY A 15 1.55 9.92 -2.12
CA GLY A 15 0.86 11.13 -2.51
C GLY A 15 -0.01 10.87 -3.74
N ASP A 16 -0.19 11.89 -4.56
CA ASP A 16 -1.04 11.80 -5.75
C ASP A 16 -0.24 11.44 -7.02
N PHE A 17 -0.97 10.97 -8.05
CA PHE A 17 -0.41 10.73 -9.39
C PHE A 17 -1.29 11.41 -10.46
N PRO A 18 -0.77 12.40 -11.20
CA PRO A 18 -1.53 13.09 -12.24
C PRO A 18 -2.07 12.12 -13.29
N GLY A 19 -3.36 12.25 -13.62
CA GLY A 19 -4.02 11.39 -14.62
C GLY A 19 -4.47 10.02 -14.10
N ALA A 20 -4.25 9.71 -12.81
CA ALA A 20 -4.80 8.50 -12.21
C ALA A 20 -6.31 8.62 -11.96
N GLU A 21 -7.06 7.57 -12.27
CA GLU A 21 -8.47 7.48 -11.91
C GLU A 21 -8.60 6.99 -10.47
N ARG A 22 -9.12 7.84 -9.58
CA ARG A 22 -9.23 7.56 -8.15
C ARG A 22 -10.51 6.78 -7.83
N GLY A 23 -10.35 5.72 -7.04
CA GLY A 23 -11.42 4.86 -6.56
C GLY A 23 -11.62 4.96 -5.05
N ALA A 24 -12.13 3.88 -4.47
CA ALA A 24 -12.43 3.82 -3.04
C ALA A 24 -11.18 3.87 -2.15
N HIS A 25 -11.34 4.44 -0.96
CA HIS A 25 -10.32 4.36 0.08
C HIS A 25 -10.30 2.97 0.70
N ILE A 26 -9.10 2.43 0.90
CA ILE A 26 -8.88 1.14 1.55
C ILE A 26 -7.91 1.30 2.71
N SER A 27 -8.05 0.42 3.70
CA SER A 27 -7.14 0.32 4.82
C SER A 27 -6.92 -1.14 5.21
N CYS A 28 -5.83 -1.40 5.91
CA CYS A 28 -5.60 -2.65 6.60
C CYS A 28 -5.03 -2.37 7.99
N ASP A 29 -5.52 -3.13 8.95
CA ASP A 29 -5.02 -3.13 10.31
C ASP A 29 -4.68 -4.58 10.68
N LEU A 30 -3.41 -4.82 11.02
CA LEU A 30 -2.91 -6.15 11.37
C LEU A 30 -2.83 -6.36 12.89
N SER A 31 -3.30 -5.40 13.70
CA SER A 31 -3.22 -5.41 15.17
C SER A 31 -3.95 -6.56 15.86
N PHE A 32 -4.98 -7.11 15.21
CA PHE A 32 -5.85 -8.14 15.80
C PHE A 32 -5.64 -9.52 15.19
N LYS A 33 -4.56 -9.71 14.42
CA LYS A 33 -4.22 -11.00 13.84
C LYS A 33 -3.27 -11.75 14.77
N ILE A 34 -3.45 -13.07 14.86
CA ILE A 34 -2.51 -13.95 15.58
C ILE A 34 -1.09 -13.73 15.02
N GLY A 35 -0.12 -13.53 15.90
CA GLY A 35 1.26 -13.22 15.53
C GLY A 35 1.45 -11.79 15.01
N ALA A 36 0.75 -10.80 15.57
CA ALA A 36 0.84 -9.39 15.18
C ALA A 36 2.28 -8.86 15.25
N GLN A 37 3.05 -9.27 16.26
CA GLN A 37 4.46 -8.95 16.44
C GLN A 37 5.38 -9.44 15.31
N LEU A 38 4.96 -10.48 14.56
CA LEU A 38 5.72 -11.02 13.43
C LEU A 38 5.35 -10.33 12.09
N LYS A 39 4.40 -9.40 12.11
CA LYS A 39 3.98 -8.68 10.90
C LYS A 39 4.95 -7.57 10.55
N SER A 40 4.89 -7.15 9.29
CA SER A 40 5.81 -6.20 8.69
C SER A 40 5.10 -5.26 7.70
N LEU A 41 5.83 -4.25 7.20
CA LEU A 41 5.39 -3.44 6.06
C LEU A 41 5.08 -4.31 4.82
N ARG A 42 5.78 -5.43 4.65
CA ARG A 42 5.50 -6.37 3.55
C ARG A 42 4.10 -6.97 3.67
N ASP A 43 3.66 -7.30 4.88
CA ASP A 43 2.30 -7.81 5.11
C ASP A 43 1.22 -6.76 4.83
N VAL A 44 1.51 -5.49 5.18
CA VAL A 44 0.64 -4.35 4.83
C VAL A 44 0.52 -4.23 3.31
N LYS A 45 1.65 -4.23 2.59
CA LYS A 45 1.65 -4.15 1.12
C LYS A 45 0.97 -5.35 0.48
N ASN A 46 1.18 -6.57 1.00
CA ASN A 46 0.47 -7.78 0.55
C ASN A 46 -1.05 -7.63 0.68
N ASN A 47 -1.53 -7.16 1.83
CA ASN A 47 -2.96 -7.04 2.07
C ASN A 47 -3.59 -5.98 1.16
N LEU A 48 -2.95 -4.81 1.03
CA LEU A 48 -3.45 -3.73 0.21
C LEU A 48 -3.35 -4.06 -1.30
N ALA A 49 -2.26 -4.70 -1.75
CA ALA A 49 -2.12 -5.13 -3.14
C ALA A 49 -3.18 -6.17 -3.52
N SER A 50 -3.45 -7.14 -2.63
CA SER A 50 -4.54 -8.11 -2.84
C SER A 50 -5.91 -7.42 -2.97
N LYS A 51 -6.19 -6.42 -2.12
CA LYS A 51 -7.42 -5.61 -2.22
C LYS A 51 -7.48 -4.83 -3.54
N ALA A 52 -6.39 -4.18 -3.93
CA ALA A 52 -6.32 -3.43 -5.18
C ALA A 52 -6.61 -4.32 -6.40
N ARG A 53 -5.93 -5.46 -6.52
CA ARG A 53 -6.17 -6.43 -7.59
C ARG A 53 -7.62 -6.92 -7.63
N SER A 54 -8.21 -7.24 -6.46
CA SER A 54 -9.60 -7.70 -6.38
C SER A 54 -10.62 -6.64 -6.82
N LYS A 55 -10.20 -5.37 -6.89
CA LYS A 55 -11.01 -4.23 -7.32
C LYS A 55 -10.61 -3.70 -8.70
N GLY A 56 -9.70 -4.39 -9.41
CA GLY A 56 -9.24 -3.97 -10.73
C GLY A 56 -8.31 -2.74 -10.72
N ALA A 57 -7.78 -2.36 -9.56
CA ALA A 57 -6.84 -1.24 -9.42
C ALA A 57 -5.39 -1.72 -9.58
N ASN A 58 -4.55 -0.90 -10.21
CA ASN A 58 -3.12 -1.14 -10.39
C ASN A 58 -2.23 -0.20 -9.55
N ALA A 59 -2.83 0.73 -8.81
CA ALA A 59 -2.14 1.66 -7.94
C ALA A 59 -2.88 1.92 -6.62
N ILE A 60 -2.12 2.37 -5.62
CA ILE A 60 -2.59 2.88 -4.33
C ILE A 60 -1.94 4.25 -4.12
N LEU A 61 -2.75 5.30 -4.19
CA LEU A 61 -2.36 6.68 -3.94
C LEU A 61 -2.54 7.06 -2.48
N ASP A 62 -1.91 8.17 -2.08
CA ASP A 62 -1.85 8.66 -0.71
C ASP A 62 -1.52 7.55 0.30
N PHE A 63 -0.63 6.64 -0.12
CA PHE A 63 -0.25 5.50 0.65
C PHE A 63 0.43 5.97 1.92
N THR A 64 -0.16 5.62 3.06
CA THR A 64 0.39 5.91 4.38
C THR A 64 0.40 4.61 5.17
N TYR A 65 1.49 4.35 5.87
CA TYR A 65 1.64 3.18 6.74
C TYR A 65 2.33 3.55 8.04
N GLY A 66 2.23 2.67 9.03
CA GLY A 66 2.92 2.86 10.28
C GLY A 66 2.80 1.67 11.22
N GLN A 67 3.34 1.89 12.42
CA GLN A 67 3.30 0.96 13.52
C GLN A 67 2.60 1.62 14.71
N LYS A 68 1.84 0.86 15.47
CA LYS A 68 1.24 1.28 16.74
C LYS A 68 1.75 0.36 17.84
N SER A 69 2.27 0.94 18.92
CA SER A 69 2.53 0.21 20.16
C SER A 69 1.23 0.07 20.94
N ARG A 70 0.92 -1.12 21.44
CA ARG A 70 -0.29 -1.36 22.25
C ARG A 70 0.05 -1.29 23.74
N TRP A 71 -0.59 -0.38 24.48
CA TRP A 71 -0.37 -0.24 25.93
C TRP A 71 -0.84 -1.49 26.72
N LEU A 72 -1.93 -2.14 26.29
CA LEU A 72 -2.53 -3.28 27.00
C LEU A 72 -1.88 -4.64 26.71
N ALA A 73 -1.02 -4.72 25.68
CA ALA A 73 -0.26 -5.91 25.35
C ALA A 73 1.20 -5.47 25.28
N LEU A 74 1.93 -5.69 26.38
CA LEU A 74 3.26 -5.14 26.68
C LEU A 74 4.35 -5.39 25.61
N ASP A 75 4.08 -6.10 24.51
CA ASP A 75 5.07 -6.46 23.49
C ASP A 75 4.55 -6.55 22.03
N ASP A 76 3.32 -6.10 21.74
CA ASP A 76 2.75 -6.20 20.38
C ASP A 76 2.91 -4.90 19.58
N ILE A 77 3.87 -4.89 18.65
CA ILE A 77 3.95 -3.91 17.56
C ILE A 77 2.89 -4.28 16.52
N ALA A 78 2.00 -3.35 16.21
CA ALA A 78 0.97 -3.56 15.20
C ALA A 78 1.15 -2.68 13.97
N PHE A 79 1.20 -3.33 12.80
CA PHE A 79 1.32 -2.63 11.53
C PHE A 79 -0.05 -2.28 10.94
N TRP A 80 -0.13 -1.10 10.33
CA TRP A 80 -1.31 -0.62 9.61
C TRP A 80 -0.91 0.08 8.33
N GLY A 81 -1.86 0.18 7.40
CA GLY A 81 -1.71 0.94 6.17
C GLY A 81 -3.04 1.38 5.59
N LYS A 82 -3.03 2.45 4.80
CA LYS A 82 -4.19 2.99 4.10
C LYS A 82 -3.77 3.67 2.80
N GLY A 83 -4.73 3.87 1.91
CA GLY A 83 -4.57 4.63 0.69
C GLY A 83 -5.86 4.66 -0.13
N CYS A 84 -5.79 5.30 -1.29
CA CYS A 84 -6.86 5.36 -2.27
C CYS A 84 -6.53 4.42 -3.42
N LEU A 85 -7.46 3.53 -3.77
CA LEU A 85 -7.31 2.72 -4.98
C LEU A 85 -7.23 3.64 -6.19
N ALA A 86 -6.39 3.32 -7.16
CA ALA A 86 -6.37 4.04 -8.41
C ALA A 86 -6.01 3.16 -9.61
N VAL A 87 -6.40 3.63 -10.79
CA VAL A 87 -5.98 3.09 -12.07
C VAL A 87 -5.08 4.13 -12.75
N ILE A 88 -3.85 3.72 -13.03
CA ILE A 88 -2.86 4.46 -13.82
C ILE A 88 -2.83 3.84 -15.23
N SER A 89 -2.62 4.66 -16.25
CA SER A 89 -2.53 4.20 -17.64
C SER A 89 -1.38 3.18 -17.83
N ASP A 90 -1.52 2.27 -18.80
CA ASP A 90 -0.46 1.29 -19.09
C ASP A 90 0.87 1.95 -19.50
N GLU A 91 0.79 3.10 -20.17
CA GLU A 91 1.97 3.87 -20.58
C GLU A 91 2.72 4.41 -19.36
N ASP A 92 2.00 5.05 -18.45
CA ASP A 92 2.57 5.59 -17.22
C ASP A 92 3.09 4.48 -16.29
N PHE A 93 2.35 3.37 -16.19
CA PHE A 93 2.78 2.22 -15.41
C PHE A 93 4.14 1.68 -15.90
N LYS A 94 4.28 1.46 -17.22
CA LYS A 94 5.54 0.99 -17.82
C LYS A 94 6.67 1.99 -17.63
N ARG A 95 6.37 3.29 -17.67
CA ARG A 95 7.35 4.35 -17.42
C ARG A 95 7.89 4.30 -15.99
N ILE A 96 7.02 4.11 -15.00
CA ILE A 96 7.40 3.97 -13.59
C ILE A 96 8.20 2.68 -13.38
N GLU A 97 7.79 1.58 -14.02
CA GLU A 97 8.49 0.30 -13.93
C GLU A 97 9.92 0.37 -14.47
N LYS A 98 10.13 1.10 -15.58
CA LYS A 98 11.47 1.32 -16.13
C LYS A 98 12.32 2.19 -15.20
N ALA A 99 11.75 3.28 -14.68
CA ALA A 99 12.48 4.21 -13.81
C ALA A 99 12.91 3.61 -12.46
N GLY A 100 12.24 2.56 -11.98
CA GLY A 100 12.60 1.87 -10.74
C GLY A 100 13.67 0.76 -10.89
N LYS A 101 14.17 0.52 -12.10
CA LYS A 101 15.20 -0.51 -12.40
C LYS A 101 16.60 0.07 -12.66
N ASP A 102 16.72 1.39 -12.69
CA ASP A 102 17.98 2.14 -12.82
C ASP A 102 18.50 2.56 -11.44
#